data_AF-A0A0D2HT84-F1
#
_entry.id   AF-A0A0D2HT84-F1
#
_cell.length_a   1.000
_cell.length_b   1.000
_cell.length_c   1.000
_cell.angle_alpha   90.00
_cell.angle_beta   90.00
_cell.angle_gamma   90.00
#
_symmetry.space_group_name_H-M   'P 1'
#
loop_
_entity.id
_entity.type
_entity.pdbx_description
1 polymer ?
#
loop_
_entity_poly.entity_id
_entity_poly.type
_entity_poly.pdbx_seq_one_letter_code
_entity_poly.pdbx_strand_id
1 'polypeptide(L)'
;MILYQGVGAIQDLKDRYLTRLTGNGPSGCNTKIKEVYKASVFTMLLGMTNSKCIKACCKPCPSRDEIFLFGHSRGGFIVRLVAGMLYHLHALLLDPQNFDRAFQEGWGIYRAARSQSQLEQQRHSVLWFWKRHTRASAKIRFLGCFDTMKAFDDNDLNGVALQSNVLHVRHALALPERATALSPERFHVATQPTHDHTVLSYQEAWF
;
A
#
# COMPACT_ATOMS: atom_id res chain seq x y z
N MET A 1 11.73 5.07 -12.17
CA MET A 1 11.89 4.52 -10.80
C MET A 1 11.81 5.69 -9.83
N ILE A 2 10.86 5.68 -8.88
CA ILE A 2 10.70 6.74 -7.86
C ILE A 2 11.26 6.19 -6.55
N LEU A 3 12.21 6.90 -5.95
CA LEU A 3 12.83 6.52 -4.68
C LEU A 3 12.36 7.42 -3.55
N TYR A 4 12.05 6.81 -2.42
CA TYR A 4 11.62 7.50 -1.21
C TYR A 4 12.63 7.32 -0.09
N GLN A 5 12.93 8.40 0.63
CA GLN A 5 13.69 8.31 1.88
C GLN A 5 12.92 7.51 2.94
N GLY A 6 13.63 6.76 3.76
CA GLY A 6 13.04 5.95 4.83
C GLY A 6 12.35 6.80 5.92
N VAL A 7 11.47 6.15 6.69
CA VAL A 7 10.85 6.77 7.88
C VAL A 7 11.93 7.17 8.90
N GLY A 8 11.81 8.38 9.45
CA GLY A 8 12.82 8.94 10.36
C GLY A 8 14.07 9.49 9.66
N ALA A 9 14.01 9.83 8.38
CA ALA A 9 15.09 10.56 7.68
C ALA A 9 15.10 12.05 8.08
N ILE A 10 15.34 12.32 9.37
CA ILE A 10 15.46 13.67 9.96
C ILE A 10 16.92 13.88 10.36
N GLN A 11 17.40 15.13 10.29
CA GLN A 11 18.77 15.50 10.67
C GLN A 11 19.03 15.35 12.18
N ASP A 12 18.01 15.60 13.02
CA ASP A 12 18.10 15.44 14.47
C ASP A 12 18.02 13.97 14.91
N LEU A 13 18.96 13.57 15.77
CA LEU A 13 19.16 12.18 16.20
C LEU A 13 18.07 11.68 17.16
N LYS A 14 17.53 12.56 18.02
CA LYS A 14 16.48 12.19 18.98
C LYS A 14 15.15 12.03 18.25
N ASP A 15 14.82 12.98 17.39
CA ASP A 15 13.62 12.91 16.56
C ASP A 15 13.66 11.73 15.59
N ARG A 16 14.82 11.42 15.02
CA ARG A 16 15.04 10.23 14.20
C ARG A 16 14.76 8.93 14.94
N TYR A 17 15.23 8.82 16.19
CA TYR A 17 14.97 7.63 17.01
C TYR A 17 13.49 7.54 17.39
N LEU A 18 12.90 8.65 17.83
CA LEU A 18 11.49 8.71 18.24
C LEU A 18 10.55 8.40 17.06
N THR A 19 10.78 8.98 15.88
CA THR A 19 10.00 8.71 14.67
C THR A 19 10.16 7.29 14.15
N ARG A 20 11.32 6.64 14.34
CA ARG A 20 11.51 5.23 13.99
C ARG A 20 10.70 4.29 14.90
N LEU A 21 10.66 4.59 16.19
CA LEU A 21 9.94 3.81 17.19
C LEU A 21 8.43 4.00 17.11
N THR A 22 7.99 5.26 17.06
CA THR A 22 6.57 5.63 17.13
C THR A 22 5.90 5.71 15.75
N GLY A 23 6.69 5.88 14.68
CA GLY A 23 6.15 6.17 13.36
C GLY A 23 5.57 7.59 13.22
N ASN A 24 5.60 8.41 14.28
CA ASN A 24 5.02 9.76 14.30
C ASN A 24 6.07 10.84 13.99
N GLY A 25 5.67 11.91 13.31
CA GLY A 25 6.50 13.06 12.97
C GLY A 25 6.48 13.46 11.48
N PRO A 26 7.27 14.47 11.08
CA PRO A 26 7.27 15.01 9.71
C PRO A 26 7.66 13.98 8.63
N SER A 27 8.52 13.02 9.00
CA SER A 27 8.90 11.86 8.17
C SER A 27 8.26 10.55 8.66
N GLY A 28 7.11 10.66 9.34
CA GLY A 28 6.36 9.55 9.91
C GLY A 28 5.68 8.65 8.89
N CYS A 29 5.10 7.56 9.39
CA CYS A 29 4.50 6.48 8.60
C CYS A 29 3.33 7.00 7.74
N ASN A 30 2.39 7.75 8.33
CA ASN A 30 1.21 8.29 7.62
C ASN A 30 1.58 9.19 6.44
N THR A 31 2.57 10.08 6.63
CA THR A 31 3.07 10.95 5.56
C THR A 31 3.66 10.11 4.42
N LYS A 32 4.45 9.10 4.77
CA LYS A 32 5.10 8.23 3.78
C LYS A 32 4.11 7.34 3.03
N ILE A 33 3.07 6.84 3.70
CA ILE A 33 1.97 6.10 3.06
C ILE A 33 1.30 6.99 2.00
N LYS A 34 0.98 8.24 2.35
CA LYS A 34 0.37 9.20 1.42
C LYS A 34 1.26 9.46 0.21
N GLU A 35 2.56 9.69 0.43
CA GLU A 35 3.51 9.93 -0.64
C GLU A 35 3.63 8.76 -1.62
N VAL A 36 3.82 7.54 -1.10
CA VAL A 36 3.96 6.32 -1.91
C VAL A 36 2.66 5.99 -2.63
N TYR A 37 1.50 6.15 -1.97
CA TYR A 37 0.20 5.99 -2.60
C TYR A 37 -0.01 7.00 -3.74
N LYS A 38 0.26 8.29 -3.49
CA LYS A 38 0.14 9.36 -4.49
C LYS A 38 1.01 9.09 -5.72
N ALA A 39 2.25 8.66 -5.55
CA ALA A 39 3.11 8.32 -6.68
C ALA A 39 2.66 7.07 -7.44
N SER A 40 2.12 6.07 -6.73
CA SER A 40 1.56 4.89 -7.37
C SER A 40 0.41 5.29 -8.30
N VAL A 41 -0.50 6.13 -7.81
CA VAL A 41 -1.63 6.68 -8.60
C VAL A 41 -1.14 7.58 -9.75
N PHE A 42 -0.13 8.42 -9.50
CA PHE A 42 0.46 9.30 -10.51
C PHE A 42 1.12 8.51 -11.65
N THR A 43 1.86 7.46 -11.33
CA THR A 43 2.50 6.59 -12.32
C THR A 43 1.45 5.93 -13.22
N MET A 44 0.32 5.49 -12.65
CA MET A 44 -0.81 4.98 -13.45
C MET A 44 -1.39 6.05 -14.38
N LEU A 45 -1.49 7.32 -13.95
CA LEU A 45 -2.00 8.39 -14.82
C LEU A 45 -1.07 8.64 -16.01
N LEU A 46 0.25 8.66 -15.79
CA LEU A 46 1.23 8.87 -16.85
C LEU A 46 1.26 7.72 -17.88
N GLY A 47 0.96 6.49 -17.45
CA GLY A 47 0.85 5.36 -18.39
C GLY A 47 -0.39 5.45 -19.28
N MET A 48 -1.49 6.00 -18.76
CA MET A 48 -2.72 6.23 -19.54
C MET A 48 -2.53 7.25 -20.68
N THR A 49 -1.80 8.36 -20.46
CA THR A 49 -1.59 9.39 -21.51
C THR A 49 -0.77 8.88 -22.69
N ASN A 50 0.07 7.87 -22.48
CA ASN A 50 0.87 7.21 -23.52
C ASN A 50 0.13 6.10 -24.26
N SER A 51 -1.08 5.75 -23.82
CA SER A 51 -1.88 4.71 -24.47
C SER A 51 -2.60 5.27 -25.70
N LYS A 52 -2.15 4.85 -26.90
CA LYS A 52 -2.82 5.10 -28.19
C LYS A 52 -4.32 4.73 -28.17
N CYS A 53 -4.76 3.89 -27.23
CA CYS A 53 -6.14 3.45 -27.11
C CYS A 53 -7.12 4.56 -26.73
N ILE A 54 -6.71 5.59 -25.97
CA ILE A 54 -7.62 6.69 -25.57
C ILE A 54 -8.10 7.50 -26.78
N LYS A 55 -7.26 7.66 -27.81
CA LYS A 55 -7.60 8.43 -29.01
C LYS A 55 -8.47 7.65 -30.01
N ALA A 56 -8.59 6.33 -29.87
CA ALA A 56 -9.21 5.46 -30.88
C ALA A 56 -10.49 4.75 -30.41
N CYS A 57 -10.74 4.65 -29.10
CA CYS A 57 -11.92 3.94 -28.58
C CYS A 57 -12.58 4.75 -27.46
N CYS A 58 -13.86 5.10 -27.64
CA CYS A 58 -14.72 5.73 -26.62
C CYS A 58 -15.07 4.82 -25.42
N LYS A 59 -14.24 3.80 -25.13
CA LYS A 59 -14.40 2.88 -23.99
C LYS A 59 -13.16 2.98 -23.10
N PRO A 60 -13.31 2.98 -21.77
CA PRO A 60 -12.17 2.96 -20.85
C PRO A 60 -11.37 1.67 -21.11
N CYS A 61 -10.20 1.83 -21.72
CA CYS A 61 -9.31 0.71 -21.96
C CYS A 61 -8.65 0.30 -20.64
N PRO A 62 -8.48 -1.01 -20.37
CA PRO A 62 -7.75 -1.46 -19.21
C PRO A 62 -6.37 -0.81 -19.20
N SER A 63 -6.02 -0.18 -18.07
CA SER A 63 -4.67 0.29 -17.81
C SER A 63 -3.68 -0.87 -18.05
N ARG A 64 -2.67 -0.63 -18.89
CA ARG A 64 -1.53 -1.55 -19.08
C ARG A 64 -0.42 -1.27 -18.06
N ASP A 65 -0.71 -0.46 -17.05
CA ASP A 65 0.30 0.00 -16.12
C ASP A 65 0.69 -1.14 -15.20
N GLU A 66 1.99 -1.28 -14.98
CA GLU A 66 2.53 -2.29 -14.09
C GLU A 66 3.18 -1.60 -12.91
N ILE A 67 2.72 -1.94 -11.71
CA ILE A 67 3.26 -1.37 -10.48
C ILE A 67 4.23 -2.37 -9.86
N PHE A 68 5.43 -1.89 -9.55
CA PHE A 68 6.44 -2.61 -8.81
C PHE A 68 6.71 -1.85 -7.51
N LEU A 69 6.53 -2.51 -6.38
CA LEU A 69 6.72 -1.92 -5.07
C LEU A 69 7.86 -2.65 -4.34
N PHE A 70 8.78 -1.87 -3.76
CA PHE A 70 9.89 -2.37 -2.97
C PHE A 70 9.98 -1.63 -1.65
N GLY A 71 10.21 -2.36 -0.57
CA GLY A 71 10.33 -1.79 0.75
C GLY A 71 11.26 -2.58 1.65
N HIS A 72 12.07 -1.86 2.42
CA HIS A 72 12.97 -2.43 3.43
C HIS A 72 12.55 -1.95 4.82
N SER A 73 12.57 -2.84 5.82
CA SER A 73 12.19 -2.55 7.20
C SER A 73 10.79 -1.91 7.27
N ARG A 74 10.66 -0.72 7.85
CA ARG A 74 9.42 0.07 7.85
C ARG A 74 8.90 0.37 6.44
N GLY A 75 9.78 0.52 5.46
CA GLY A 75 9.40 0.69 4.07
C GLY A 75 8.63 -0.52 3.52
N GLY A 76 8.98 -1.74 3.96
CA GLY A 76 8.24 -2.97 3.65
C GLY A 76 6.80 -2.92 4.13
N PHE A 77 6.60 -2.41 5.35
CA PHE A 77 5.27 -2.21 5.93
C PHE A 77 4.44 -1.19 5.13
N ILE A 78 5.05 -0.05 4.77
CA ILE A 78 4.41 0.99 3.96
C ILE A 78 3.96 0.46 2.60
N VAL A 79 4.84 -0.23 1.87
CA VAL A 79 4.47 -0.73 0.53
C VAL A 79 3.38 -1.80 0.59
N ARG A 80 3.36 -2.62 1.65
CA ARG A 80 2.26 -3.56 1.91
C ARG A 80 0.97 -2.80 2.14
N LEU A 81 0.95 -1.79 3.01
CA LEU A 81 -0.23 -0.95 3.25
C LEU A 81 -0.75 -0.29 1.98
N VAL A 82 0.14 0.28 1.17
CA VAL A 82 -0.24 0.89 -0.11
C VAL A 82 -0.85 -0.14 -1.06
N ALA A 83 -0.32 -1.36 -1.12
CA ALA A 83 -0.92 -2.43 -1.91
C ALA A 83 -2.35 -2.77 -1.45
N GLY A 84 -2.57 -2.83 -0.12
CA GLY A 84 -3.88 -2.98 0.49
C GLY A 84 -4.83 -1.82 0.19
N MET A 85 -4.36 -0.58 0.29
CA MET A 85 -5.15 0.61 -0.06
C MET A 85 -5.55 0.60 -1.53
N LEU A 86 -4.64 0.26 -2.44
CA LEU A 86 -4.95 0.15 -3.87
C LEU A 86 -5.95 -0.97 -4.18
N TYR A 87 -6.02 -2.00 -3.34
CA TYR A 87 -7.02 -3.06 -3.44
C TYR A 87 -8.40 -2.58 -2.96
N HIS A 88 -8.47 -2.00 -1.76
CA HIS A 88 -9.74 -1.66 -1.10
C HIS A 88 -10.31 -0.29 -1.48
N LEU A 89 -9.46 0.69 -1.77
CA LEU A 89 -9.88 2.06 -2.12
C LEU A 89 -9.77 2.35 -3.62
N HIS A 90 -9.19 1.43 -4.40
CA HIS A 90 -8.76 1.67 -5.77
C HIS A 90 -7.76 2.84 -5.89
N ALA A 91 -7.61 3.40 -7.10
CA ALA A 91 -6.72 4.53 -7.35
C ALA A 91 -7.51 5.85 -7.28
N LEU A 92 -7.09 6.78 -6.41
CA LEU A 92 -7.71 8.11 -6.34
C LEU A 92 -7.58 8.88 -7.66
N LEU A 93 -8.58 9.72 -7.94
CA LEU A 93 -8.46 10.72 -8.99
C LEU A 93 -7.46 11.79 -8.55
N LEU A 94 -6.51 12.13 -9.43
CA LEU A 94 -5.49 13.12 -9.15
C LEU A 94 -6.05 14.52 -9.42
N ASP A 95 -6.81 15.02 -8.46
CA ASP A 95 -7.15 16.43 -8.37
C ASP A 95 -6.23 17.09 -7.33
N PRO A 96 -5.28 17.95 -7.73
CA PRO A 96 -4.35 18.58 -6.80
C PRO A 96 -5.01 19.32 -5.64
N GLN A 97 -6.21 19.89 -5.83
CA GLN A 97 -6.92 20.66 -4.80
C GLN A 97 -7.63 19.74 -3.80
N ASN A 98 -8.09 18.58 -4.24
CA ASN A 98 -8.94 17.69 -3.45
C ASN A 98 -8.25 16.40 -3.01
N PHE A 99 -7.04 16.10 -3.53
CA PHE A 99 -6.35 14.84 -3.28
C PHE A 99 -6.12 14.57 -1.80
N ASP A 100 -5.61 15.56 -1.05
CA ASP A 100 -5.31 15.36 0.37
C ASP A 100 -6.58 15.08 1.18
N ARG A 101 -7.69 15.76 0.87
CA ARG A 101 -8.99 15.51 1.50
C ARG A 101 -9.52 14.11 1.16
N ALA A 102 -9.51 13.76 -0.12
CA ALA A 102 -9.96 12.44 -0.58
C ALA A 102 -9.08 11.31 -0.02
N PHE A 103 -7.78 11.55 0.14
CA PHE A 103 -6.87 10.61 0.78
C PHE A 103 -7.20 10.41 2.25
N GLN A 104 -7.45 11.49 3.01
CA GLN A 104 -7.81 11.38 4.43
C GLN A 104 -9.15 10.64 4.62
N GLU A 105 -10.15 10.94 3.80
CA GLU A 105 -11.44 10.25 3.80
C GLU A 105 -11.28 8.77 3.48
N GLY A 106 -10.57 8.45 2.39
CA GLY A 106 -10.27 7.08 1.99
C GLY A 106 -9.45 6.33 3.05
N TRP A 107 -8.49 6.99 3.70
CA TRP A 107 -7.71 6.41 4.78
C TRP A 107 -8.57 6.06 6.00
N GLY A 108 -9.55 6.91 6.34
CA GLY A 108 -10.56 6.62 7.36
C GLY A 108 -11.38 5.37 7.01
N ILE A 109 -11.89 5.30 5.78
CA ILE A 109 -12.61 4.14 5.26
C ILE A 109 -11.75 2.87 5.32
N TYR A 110 -10.49 2.95 4.88
CA TYR A 110 -9.58 1.81 4.87
C TYR A 110 -9.27 1.29 6.26
N ARG A 111 -9.11 2.16 7.26
CA ARG A 111 -8.94 1.73 8.66
C ARG A 111 -10.20 1.09 9.22
N ALA A 112 -11.36 1.68 8.98
CA ALA A 112 -12.66 1.11 9.40
C ALA A 112 -12.91 -0.27 8.75
N ALA A 113 -12.50 -0.45 7.49
CA ALA A 113 -12.61 -1.70 6.75
C ALA A 113 -11.89 -2.89 7.39
N ARG A 114 -10.85 -2.63 8.21
CA ARG A 114 -10.12 -3.68 8.93
C ARG A 114 -10.83 -4.14 10.19
N SER A 115 -11.84 -3.40 10.64
CA SER A 115 -12.80 -3.85 11.65
C SER A 115 -14.03 -4.40 10.93
N GLN A 116 -14.14 -5.73 10.82
CA GLN A 116 -15.20 -6.41 10.05
C GLN A 116 -16.62 -5.92 10.37
N SER A 117 -16.87 -5.51 11.62
CA SER A 117 -18.17 -4.99 12.08
C SER A 117 -18.52 -3.60 11.52
N GLN A 118 -17.52 -2.77 11.19
CA GLN A 118 -17.74 -1.40 10.73
C GLN A 118 -17.93 -1.30 9.21
N LEU A 119 -17.36 -2.23 8.44
CA LEU A 119 -17.45 -2.20 6.98
C LEU A 119 -18.89 -2.40 6.48
N GLU A 120 -19.65 -3.31 7.10
CA GLU A 120 -21.04 -3.59 6.71
C GLU A 120 -21.95 -2.39 6.94
N GLN A 121 -21.68 -1.60 7.98
CA GLN A 121 -22.42 -0.37 8.29
C GLN A 121 -22.09 0.79 7.34
N GLN A 122 -20.92 0.76 6.68
CA GLN A 122 -20.43 1.85 5.83
C GLN A 122 -20.48 1.57 4.32
N ARG A 123 -21.08 0.46 3.88
CA ARG A 123 -21.09 0.03 2.46
C ARG A 123 -21.53 1.14 1.50
N HIS A 124 -22.55 1.92 1.86
CA HIS A 124 -23.02 3.03 1.02
C HIS A 124 -21.97 4.14 0.90
N SER A 125 -21.34 4.54 2.01
CA SER A 125 -20.28 5.55 2.02
C SER A 125 -19.07 5.10 1.19
N VAL A 126 -18.70 3.81 1.26
CA VAL A 126 -17.61 3.23 0.45
C VAL A 126 -17.94 3.30 -1.04
N LEU A 127 -19.14 2.90 -1.45
CA LEU A 127 -19.57 2.95 -2.85
C LEU A 127 -19.63 4.39 -3.39
N TRP A 128 -20.13 5.33 -2.59
CA TRP A 128 -20.14 6.75 -2.94
C TRP A 128 -18.74 7.31 -3.10
N PHE A 129 -17.84 6.99 -2.17
CA PHE A 129 -16.44 7.35 -2.24
C PHE A 129 -15.79 6.82 -3.53
N TRP A 130 -15.97 5.53 -3.83
CA TRP A 130 -15.43 4.94 -5.04
C TRP A 130 -15.93 5.64 -6.30
N LYS A 131 -17.24 5.87 -6.41
CA LYS A 131 -17.85 6.52 -7.58
C LYS A 131 -17.37 7.96 -7.79
N ARG A 132 -17.13 8.69 -6.69
CA ARG A 132 -16.81 10.13 -6.74
C ARG A 132 -15.31 10.41 -6.82
N HIS A 133 -14.49 9.61 -6.15
CA HIS A 133 -13.09 9.95 -5.90
C HIS A 133 -12.09 8.96 -6.51
N THR A 134 -12.54 7.86 -7.11
CA THR A 134 -11.64 6.78 -7.52
C THR A 134 -11.84 6.34 -8.96
N ARG A 135 -10.85 5.62 -9.48
CA ARG A 135 -10.89 4.84 -10.72
C ARG A 135 -10.30 3.45 -10.44
N ALA A 136 -10.53 2.51 -11.35
CA ALA A 136 -9.93 1.18 -11.26
C ALA A 136 -8.39 1.27 -11.08
N SER A 137 -7.87 0.52 -10.11
CA SER A 137 -6.44 0.44 -9.84
C SER A 137 -5.77 -0.60 -10.73
N ALA A 138 -4.53 -0.33 -11.16
CA ALA A 138 -3.74 -1.31 -11.88
C ALA A 138 -3.30 -2.46 -10.95
N LYS A 139 -3.05 -3.64 -11.53
CA LYS A 139 -2.49 -4.77 -10.78
C LYS A 139 -1.04 -4.49 -10.42
N ILE A 140 -0.65 -4.87 -9.20
CA ILE A 140 0.73 -4.80 -8.73
C ILE A 140 1.43 -6.05 -9.23
N ARG A 141 2.38 -5.87 -10.15
CA ARG A 141 3.13 -6.97 -10.75
C ARG A 141 4.03 -7.63 -9.71
N PHE A 142 4.70 -6.84 -8.89
CA PHE A 142 5.66 -7.33 -7.91
C PHE A 142 5.66 -6.49 -6.63
N LEU A 143 5.71 -7.18 -5.49
CA LEU A 143 5.88 -6.62 -4.15
C LEU A 143 7.09 -7.28 -3.49
N GLY A 144 8.20 -6.54 -3.42
CA GLY A 144 9.44 -6.95 -2.78
C GLY A 144 9.56 -6.35 -1.38
N CYS A 145 9.64 -7.19 -0.37
CA CYS A 145 9.79 -6.78 1.02
C CYS A 145 11.10 -7.34 1.58
N PHE A 146 11.83 -6.53 2.34
CA PHE A 146 13.05 -6.94 3.03
C PHE A 146 12.88 -6.61 4.51
N ASP A 147 12.97 -7.63 5.36
CA ASP A 147 12.98 -7.54 6.82
C ASP A 147 11.90 -6.61 7.39
N THR A 148 10.67 -6.77 6.91
CA THR A 148 9.55 -5.88 7.26
C THR A 148 9.29 -5.90 8.76
N MET A 149 9.27 -4.73 9.37
CA MET A 149 8.95 -4.56 10.79
C MET A 149 7.76 -3.64 10.96
N LYS A 150 7.04 -3.83 12.07
CA LYS A 150 5.88 -3.04 12.49
C LYS A 150 6.24 -2.07 13.62
N ALA A 151 5.60 -0.90 13.72
CA ALA A 151 5.83 -0.01 14.87
C ALA A 151 5.01 -0.48 16.05
N PHE A 152 5.44 -0.10 17.25
CA PHE A 152 4.73 -0.45 18.49
C PHE A 152 3.29 0.12 18.52
N ASP A 153 3.08 1.27 17.86
CA ASP A 153 1.81 2.00 17.81
C ASP A 153 0.95 1.65 16.58
N ASP A 154 1.42 0.78 15.68
CA ASP A 154 0.69 0.43 14.45
C ASP A 154 -0.38 -0.66 14.70
N ASN A 155 -0.77 -0.95 15.94
CA ASN A 155 -1.63 -2.09 16.31
C ASN A 155 -2.95 -2.16 15.52
N ASP A 156 -3.54 -1.02 15.19
CA ASP A 156 -4.77 -0.94 14.38
C ASP A 156 -4.57 -1.28 12.89
N LEU A 157 -3.32 -1.35 12.44
CA LEU A 157 -2.91 -1.68 11.06
C LEU A 157 -2.41 -3.12 10.91
N ASN A 158 -2.67 -3.99 11.91
CA ASN A 158 -2.25 -5.39 11.97
C ASN A 158 -2.45 -6.13 10.63
N GLY A 159 -1.34 -6.63 10.08
CA GLY A 159 -1.30 -7.70 9.09
C GLY A 159 -1.95 -7.33 7.77
N VAL A 160 -1.27 -6.55 6.92
CA VAL A 160 -1.74 -6.40 5.53
C VAL A 160 -1.70 -7.77 4.88
N ALA A 161 -2.88 -8.39 4.82
CA ALA A 161 -3.09 -9.68 4.22
C ALA A 161 -2.71 -9.60 2.75
N LEU A 162 -2.32 -10.75 2.22
CA LEU A 162 -1.94 -10.87 0.84
C LEU A 162 -3.16 -10.62 -0.04
N GLN A 163 -3.10 -9.56 -0.86
CA GLN A 163 -4.22 -9.11 -1.67
C GLN A 163 -4.16 -9.70 -3.07
N SER A 164 -5.31 -9.95 -3.68
CA SER A 164 -5.41 -10.53 -5.03
C SER A 164 -5.03 -9.55 -6.15
N ASN A 165 -4.88 -8.25 -5.86
CA ASN A 165 -4.31 -7.29 -6.81
C ASN A 165 -2.79 -7.37 -6.95
N VAL A 166 -2.10 -8.18 -6.12
CA VAL A 166 -0.66 -8.40 -6.21
C VAL A 166 -0.41 -9.76 -6.85
N LEU A 167 0.49 -9.83 -7.85
CA LEU A 167 0.75 -11.07 -8.58
C LEU A 167 1.95 -11.84 -8.02
N HIS A 168 3.04 -11.15 -7.73
CA HIS A 168 4.25 -11.76 -7.17
C HIS A 168 4.65 -11.06 -5.88
N VAL A 169 4.85 -11.84 -4.83
CA VAL A 169 5.33 -11.35 -3.53
C VAL A 169 6.60 -12.10 -3.15
N ARG A 170 7.64 -11.34 -2.81
CA ARG A 170 8.92 -11.85 -2.30
C ARG A 170 9.22 -11.14 -1.01
N HIS A 171 9.42 -11.89 0.07
CA HIS A 171 9.78 -11.35 1.38
C HIS A 171 11.07 -12.01 1.86
N ALA A 172 12.15 -11.24 1.90
CA ALA A 172 13.42 -11.65 2.49
C ALA A 172 13.40 -11.32 3.99
N LEU A 173 13.73 -12.29 4.85
CA LEU A 173 13.78 -12.16 6.31
C LEU A 173 15.21 -12.37 6.81
N ALA A 174 15.64 -11.56 7.78
CA ALA A 174 16.94 -11.72 8.41
C ALA A 174 16.92 -12.87 9.44
N LEU A 175 17.77 -13.89 9.25
CA LEU A 175 17.95 -15.02 10.17
C LEU A 175 18.44 -14.62 11.58
N PRO A 176 19.42 -13.70 11.75
CA PRO A 176 20.01 -13.43 13.05
C PRO A 176 19.36 -12.28 13.84
N GLU A 177 18.16 -11.83 13.49
CA GLU A 177 17.49 -10.73 14.20
C GLU A 177 17.01 -11.19 15.59
N ARG A 178 17.75 -10.83 16.64
CA ARG A 178 17.54 -11.28 18.03
C ARG A 178 16.86 -10.25 18.93
N ALA A 179 16.61 -9.03 18.44
CA ALA A 179 15.91 -8.04 19.23
C ALA A 179 14.41 -8.33 19.24
N THR A 180 13.84 -8.61 20.41
CA THR A 180 12.40 -8.85 20.60
C THR A 180 11.52 -7.70 20.08
N ALA A 181 12.06 -6.48 20.06
CA ALA A 181 11.42 -5.28 19.51
C ALA A 181 11.41 -5.21 17.97
N LEU A 182 12.11 -6.10 17.27
CA LEU A 182 12.32 -6.10 15.81
C LEU A 182 11.80 -7.38 15.14
N SER A 183 10.85 -8.07 15.78
CA SER A 183 10.26 -9.29 15.20
C SER A 183 9.64 -8.96 13.83
N PRO A 184 10.03 -9.69 12.76
CA PRO A 184 9.55 -9.38 11.43
C PRO A 184 8.05 -9.66 11.30
N GLU A 185 7.32 -8.74 10.69
CA GLU A 185 5.91 -8.91 10.39
C GLU A 185 5.74 -9.79 9.16
N ARG A 186 5.28 -11.02 9.36
CA ARG A 186 5.06 -11.99 8.29
C ARG A 186 3.75 -11.71 7.54
N PHE A 187 3.56 -12.30 6.37
CA PHE A 187 2.26 -12.27 5.70
C PHE A 187 1.32 -13.28 6.34
N HIS A 188 0.11 -12.85 6.68
CA HIS A 188 -0.99 -13.76 6.96
C HIS A 188 -1.55 -14.24 5.61
N VAL A 189 -1.14 -15.45 5.20
CA VAL A 189 -1.69 -16.12 4.02
C VAL A 189 -2.98 -16.81 4.46
N ALA A 190 -4.13 -16.29 4.04
CA ALA A 190 -5.40 -16.97 4.25
C ALA A 190 -5.41 -18.24 3.38
N THR A 191 -5.60 -19.39 4.00
CA THR A 191 -5.69 -20.71 3.36
C THR A 191 -7.02 -20.83 2.61
N GLN A 192 -7.24 -20.10 1.51
CA GLN A 192 -8.38 -20.38 0.64
C GLN A 192 -7.95 -20.42 -0.83
N PRO A 193 -8.14 -21.56 -1.51
CA PRO A 193 -7.91 -21.66 -2.94
C PRO A 193 -9.08 -20.96 -3.65
N THR A 194 -8.87 -19.73 -4.10
CA THR A 194 -9.80 -19.11 -5.04
C THR A 194 -9.56 -19.71 -6.42
N HIS A 195 -10.61 -20.28 -7.01
CA HIS A 195 -10.63 -21.04 -8.27
C HIS A 195 -10.35 -20.21 -9.54
N ASP A 196 -9.66 -19.08 -9.43
CA ASP A 196 -9.45 -18.14 -10.52
C ASP A 196 -7.96 -18.01 -10.87
N HIS A 197 -7.60 -18.29 -12.12
CA HIS A 197 -6.24 -18.59 -12.60
C HIS A 197 -5.23 -17.43 -12.60
N THR A 198 -5.40 -16.36 -11.83
CA THR A 198 -4.28 -15.46 -11.50
C THR A 198 -3.61 -15.94 -10.24
N VAL A 199 -2.81 -17.00 -10.38
CA VAL A 199 -2.08 -17.64 -9.29
C VAL A 199 -1.09 -16.64 -8.70
N LEU A 200 -1.47 -16.06 -7.57
CA LEU A 200 -0.57 -15.30 -6.72
C LEU A 200 0.65 -16.17 -6.37
N SER A 201 1.84 -15.72 -6.76
CA SER A 201 3.08 -16.41 -6.40
C SER A 201 3.72 -15.74 -5.18
N TYR A 202 3.66 -16.41 -4.04
CA TYR A 202 4.24 -15.96 -2.77
C TYR A 202 5.50 -16.75 -2.43
N GLN A 203 6.55 -16.07 -1.99
CA GLN A 203 7.75 -16.72 -1.44
C GLN A 203 8.34 -15.88 -0.32
N GLU A 204 8.59 -16.53 0.81
CA GLU A 204 9.34 -16.00 1.94
C GLU A 204 10.66 -16.77 2.04
N ALA A 205 11.77 -16.07 2.17
CA ALA A 205 13.10 -16.67 2.23
C ALA A 205 13.91 -16.03 3.36
N TRP A 206 14.63 -16.86 4.08
CA TRP A 206 15.45 -16.49 5.23
C TRP A 206 16.90 -16.39 4.78
N PHE A 207 17.57 -15.27 5.12
CA PHE A 207 18.95 -14.96 4.73
C PHE A 207 19.77 -14.53 5.93
#